data_AF-A0A2P8APN6-F1
#
_entry.id   AF-A0A2P8APN6-F1
#
_cell.length_a   1.000
_cell.length_b   1.000
_cell.length_c   1.000
_cell.angle_alpha   90.00
_cell.angle_beta   90.00
_cell.angle_gamma   90.00
#
_symmetry.space_group_name_H-M   'P 1'
#
loop_
_entity.id
_entity.type
_entity.pdbx_description
1 polymer ?
#
loop_
_entity_poly.entity_id
_entity_poly.type
_entity_poly.pdbx_seq_one_letter_code
_entity_poly.pdbx_strand_id
1 'polypeptide(L)'
;MRRSTRARRSSGNARSKRLLAVVGTLAVFGGIVAVTQISSAQDRRATVRTASASCVAASPGATAPDGQGSTTRTWQNGRWVRNHWGDGQMSSAECQETKGGGAGAGTPTVACPDVRSKLPQVPDQARAEVDRNLALLDGQIAEANRRLAADGARNGDFINNAVLRPLADKRTATLNRIATAIGRVAERPQGLDQLAQCALADNAQNGGGNNGGQNGGGNNGGQTGGNNNGGQTGGNNGGQTGGNNNGGNNNGGNNGLGVLAKDCANSRLQAHDGFQNGNRCVSTAFGEVGAAANNPSLLITQFPNRVQRNQPFTLRVSTRNLVRDRFLAAGQGGYYLESSLLNDQGLVRGHFHTACRMLGSTRQPPNPQDVPAFFVATEDGRGSAQPDDVLIQIPGLPQSGLAQCAVWAGDGSHRIPMMERANQTPAFDVVRIRVN
;
A
#
# COMPACT_ATOMS: atom_id res chain seq x y z
N MET A 1 11.18 -88.28 -10.76
CA MET A 1 10.57 -89.56 -10.34
C MET A 1 9.20 -89.28 -9.74
N ARG A 2 8.20 -90.05 -10.19
CA ARG A 2 6.84 -90.28 -9.66
C ARG A 2 5.85 -89.11 -9.49
N ARG A 3 4.92 -89.08 -10.46
CA ARG A 3 3.54 -88.57 -10.45
C ARG A 3 2.68 -89.14 -9.31
N SER A 4 1.64 -88.39 -8.92
CA SER A 4 0.19 -88.75 -8.94
C SER A 4 -0.53 -88.20 -7.69
N THR A 5 -1.31 -87.12 -7.80
CA THR A 5 -2.78 -87.08 -7.99
C THR A 5 -3.61 -87.86 -6.96
N ARG A 6 -4.44 -87.15 -6.18
CA ARG A 6 -5.91 -87.29 -6.23
C ARG A 6 -6.61 -86.25 -5.34
N ALA A 7 -7.48 -85.49 -5.98
CA ALA A 7 -8.59 -84.79 -5.34
C ALA A 7 -9.73 -85.76 -5.06
N ARG A 8 -10.52 -85.51 -4.01
CA ARG A 8 -11.97 -85.77 -4.03
C ARG A 8 -12.70 -84.92 -2.99
N ARG A 9 -13.64 -84.11 -3.48
CA ARG A 9 -14.75 -83.49 -2.74
C ARG A 9 -15.78 -84.55 -2.34
N SER A 10 -16.46 -84.31 -1.22
CA SER A 10 -17.84 -84.72 -0.90
C SER A 10 -18.23 -83.90 0.36
N SER A 11 -19.10 -82.90 0.32
CA SER A 11 -20.56 -82.83 0.06
C SER A 11 -21.39 -82.97 1.34
N GLY A 12 -22.20 -81.95 1.61
CA GLY A 12 -23.55 -82.18 2.14
C GLY A 12 -23.83 -81.69 3.56
N ASN A 13 -24.51 -80.54 3.62
CA ASN A 13 -25.74 -80.26 4.37
C ASN A 13 -25.91 -80.86 5.79
N ALA A 14 -26.17 -79.97 6.76
CA ALA A 14 -27.49 -79.94 7.40
C ALA A 14 -27.74 -78.59 8.11
N ARG A 15 -28.87 -77.99 7.75
CA ARG A 15 -29.54 -76.89 8.45
C ARG A 15 -29.97 -77.33 9.85
N SER A 16 -29.94 -76.43 10.84
CA SER A 16 -31.15 -76.08 11.59
C SER A 16 -30.93 -74.91 12.55
N LYS A 17 -31.98 -74.09 12.60
CA LYS A 17 -32.14 -72.80 13.28
C LYS A 17 -32.13 -72.95 14.80
N ARG A 18 -31.68 -71.90 15.52
CA ARG A 18 -32.38 -71.35 16.70
C ARG A 18 -31.88 -69.94 17.06
N LEU A 19 -32.85 -69.02 17.01
CA LEU A 19 -33.08 -67.79 17.77
C LEU A 19 -31.91 -66.92 18.28
N LEU A 20 -31.91 -65.67 17.78
CA LEU A 20 -32.02 -64.40 18.53
C LEU A 20 -31.28 -64.28 19.88
N ALA A 21 -30.21 -63.47 19.87
CA ALA A 21 -30.06 -62.38 20.83
C ALA A 21 -29.29 -61.23 20.16
N VAL A 22 -29.87 -60.04 20.30
CA VAL A 22 -29.48 -58.76 19.69
C VAL A 22 -28.43 -58.08 20.57
N VAL A 23 -27.75 -57.09 19.97
CA VAL A 23 -27.08 -55.91 20.55
C VAL A 23 -25.55 -56.00 20.60
N GLY A 24 -24.91 -55.10 19.84
CA GLY A 24 -23.57 -54.61 20.19
C GLY A 24 -22.58 -54.38 19.06
N THR A 25 -23.02 -53.86 17.91
CA THR A 25 -22.14 -53.33 16.85
C THR A 25 -21.34 -52.13 17.37
N LEU A 26 -20.02 -52.13 17.16
CA LEU A 26 -19.30 -50.98 16.59
C LEU A 26 -17.88 -51.41 16.19
N ALA A 27 -17.73 -51.75 14.92
CA ALA A 27 -16.46 -51.91 14.24
C ALA A 27 -15.86 -50.53 13.96
N VAL A 28 -14.61 -50.32 14.34
CA VAL A 28 -13.78 -49.19 13.93
C VAL A 28 -12.95 -49.64 12.74
N PHE A 29 -13.36 -49.24 11.55
CA PHE A 29 -12.52 -49.09 10.35
C PHE A 29 -12.98 -47.77 9.73
N GLY A 30 -12.15 -46.74 9.63
CA GLY A 30 -11.05 -46.69 8.67
C GLY A 30 -11.51 -45.82 7.50
N GLY A 31 -11.12 -44.55 7.50
CA GLY A 31 -11.51 -43.58 6.48
C GLY A 31 -10.75 -42.28 6.62
N ILE A 32 -9.52 -42.26 6.10
CA ILE A 32 -8.78 -41.04 5.79
C ILE A 32 -9.58 -40.31 4.71
N VAL A 33 -10.14 -39.15 5.05
CA VAL A 33 -10.58 -38.16 4.07
C VAL A 33 -9.77 -36.89 4.33
N ALA A 34 -8.79 -36.67 3.48
CA ALA A 34 -8.20 -35.36 3.29
C ALA A 34 -9.29 -34.46 2.68
N VAL A 35 -9.92 -33.62 3.50
CA VAL A 35 -10.69 -32.48 3.01
C VAL A 35 -9.77 -31.28 3.11
N THR A 36 -9.28 -30.84 1.96
CA THR A 36 -8.79 -29.48 1.72
C THR A 36 -9.86 -28.50 2.18
N GLN A 37 -9.69 -27.90 3.36
CA GLN A 37 -10.47 -26.72 3.71
C GLN A 37 -9.92 -25.54 2.93
N ILE A 38 -10.56 -25.31 1.78
CA ILE A 38 -10.60 -24.01 1.13
C ILE A 38 -11.26 -23.07 2.14
N SER A 39 -10.47 -22.19 2.76
CA SER A 39 -11.02 -21.10 3.58
C SER A 39 -11.76 -20.13 2.68
N SER A 40 -13.06 -20.38 2.49
CA SER A 40 -14.00 -19.37 2.03
C SER A 40 -14.20 -18.36 3.16
N ALA A 41 -13.37 -17.32 3.18
CA ALA A 41 -13.61 -16.10 3.95
C ALA A 41 -14.83 -15.38 3.34
N GLN A 42 -16.01 -15.72 3.84
CA GLN A 42 -17.26 -15.10 3.44
C GLN A 42 -17.36 -13.75 4.18
N ASP A 43 -17.37 -12.68 3.39
CA ASP A 43 -17.44 -11.27 3.81
C ASP A 43 -18.50 -11.02 4.90
N ARG A 44 -18.05 -10.96 6.15
CA ARG A 44 -18.69 -10.06 7.12
C ARG A 44 -18.05 -8.70 6.92
N ARG A 45 -18.77 -7.82 6.20
CA ARG A 45 -18.52 -6.38 6.20
C ARG A 45 -18.63 -5.86 7.62
N ALA A 46 -17.55 -5.95 8.38
CA ALA A 46 -17.33 -5.08 9.51
C ALA A 46 -17.14 -3.69 8.90
N THR A 47 -18.15 -2.84 9.05
CA THR A 47 -17.95 -1.40 8.89
C THR A 47 -16.90 -1.01 9.93
N VAL A 48 -15.63 -0.97 9.52
CA VAL A 48 -14.56 -0.39 10.32
C VAL A 48 -14.90 1.08 10.43
N ARG A 49 -15.63 1.43 11.49
CA ARG A 49 -15.73 2.82 11.93
C ARG A 49 -14.30 3.22 12.26
N THR A 50 -13.75 4.13 11.49
CA THR A 50 -12.45 4.75 11.71
C THR A 50 -12.36 5.16 13.17
N ALA A 51 -11.50 4.47 13.93
CA ALA A 51 -11.39 4.70 15.35
C ALA A 51 -10.81 6.12 15.58
N SER A 52 -11.56 6.93 16.32
CA SER A 52 -11.19 8.20 16.94
C SER A 52 -10.59 9.28 16.04
N ALA A 53 -11.45 10.09 15.43
CA ALA A 53 -11.08 11.35 14.80
C ALA A 53 -10.78 12.43 15.86
N SER A 54 -9.65 12.31 16.57
CA SER A 54 -8.95 13.41 17.23
C SER A 54 -7.82 13.82 16.31
N CYS A 55 -7.64 15.12 16.03
CA CYS A 55 -6.49 15.52 15.23
C CYS A 55 -5.29 15.45 16.15
N VAL A 56 -4.41 14.49 15.89
CA VAL A 56 -3.14 14.38 16.62
C VAL A 56 -2.14 15.33 15.97
N ALA A 57 -1.24 15.89 16.78
CA ALA A 57 -0.14 16.67 16.23
C ALA A 57 0.70 15.76 15.32
N ALA A 58 1.04 16.25 14.13
CA ALA A 58 1.94 15.53 13.25
C ALA A 58 3.32 15.39 13.91
N SER A 59 3.98 14.26 13.69
CA SER A 59 5.39 14.10 13.99
C SER A 59 6.19 15.17 13.27
N PRO A 60 7.28 15.65 13.87
CA PRO A 60 8.01 16.76 13.28
C PRO A 60 8.67 16.34 11.94
N GLY A 61 8.60 17.23 10.94
CA GLY A 61 9.02 16.96 9.55
C GLY A 61 7.91 16.46 8.62
N ALA A 62 6.65 16.46 9.06
CA ALA A 62 5.55 15.87 8.31
C ALA A 62 5.06 16.67 7.09
N THR A 63 5.35 17.97 7.03
CA THR A 63 4.80 18.87 6.00
C THR A 63 5.65 18.86 4.74
N ALA A 64 5.01 18.76 3.57
CA ALA A 64 5.67 18.94 2.29
C ALA A 64 6.32 20.35 2.21
N PRO A 65 7.46 20.50 1.50
CA PRO A 65 8.15 21.79 1.37
C PRO A 65 7.32 22.93 0.78
N ASP A 66 6.31 22.60 -0.02
CA ASP A 66 5.36 23.54 -0.63
C ASP A 66 4.12 23.81 0.24
N GLY A 67 4.02 23.14 1.39
CA GLY A 67 2.89 23.24 2.31
C GLY A 67 1.59 22.62 1.78
N GLN A 68 1.64 21.85 0.68
CA GLN A 68 0.45 21.32 0.02
C GLN A 68 0.37 19.79 0.16
N GLY A 69 -0.35 19.33 1.19
CA GLY A 69 -0.75 17.94 1.34
C GLY A 69 0.37 16.98 1.74
N SER A 70 -0.03 15.83 2.27
CA SER A 70 0.89 14.79 2.74
C SER A 70 1.34 13.82 1.65
N THR A 71 0.88 13.98 0.39
CA THR A 71 1.13 13.02 -0.68
C THR A 71 1.38 13.72 -2.02
N THR A 72 2.49 13.37 -2.68
CA THR A 72 2.83 13.80 -4.03
C THR A 72 2.86 12.62 -5.00
N ARG A 73 2.64 12.89 -6.29
CA ARG A 73 2.80 11.89 -7.36
C ARG A 73 3.74 12.44 -8.41
N THR A 74 4.72 11.64 -8.79
CA THR A 74 5.71 12.00 -9.83
C THR A 74 5.63 10.99 -10.97
N TRP A 75 5.70 11.45 -12.21
CA TRP A 75 5.72 10.56 -13.37
C TRP A 75 7.16 10.16 -13.69
N GLN A 76 7.45 8.85 -13.61
CA GLN A 76 8.79 8.30 -13.74
C GLN A 76 8.71 6.96 -14.48
N ASN A 77 9.64 6.71 -15.41
CA ASN A 77 9.72 5.45 -16.14
C ASN A 77 8.35 5.01 -16.74
N GLY A 78 7.58 5.98 -17.26
CA GLY A 78 6.27 5.75 -17.86
C GLY A 78 5.14 5.44 -16.86
N ARG A 79 5.27 5.82 -15.59
CA ARG A 79 4.27 5.54 -14.55
C ARG A 79 4.30 6.53 -13.39
N TRP A 80 3.17 6.65 -12.69
CA TRP A 80 3.05 7.40 -11.44
C TRP A 80 3.71 6.67 -10.27
N VAL A 81 4.65 7.35 -9.61
CA VAL A 81 5.21 6.99 -8.30
C VAL A 81 4.58 7.92 -7.27
N ARG A 82 3.97 7.35 -6.23
CA ARG A 82 3.36 8.11 -5.14
C ARG A 82 4.32 8.14 -3.95
N ASN A 83 4.53 9.34 -3.42
CA ASN A 83 5.39 9.61 -2.29
C ASN A 83 4.56 10.29 -1.20
N HIS A 84 4.66 9.79 0.02
CA HIS A 84 4.00 10.30 1.20
C HIS A 84 5.02 11.07 2.04
N TRP A 85 4.85 12.39 2.10
CA TRP A 85 5.61 13.24 3.01
C TRP A 85 5.23 12.92 4.44
N GLY A 86 6.21 12.95 5.35
CA GLY A 86 5.92 12.75 6.75
C GLY A 86 5.27 11.40 7.09
N ASP A 87 5.50 10.37 6.28
CA ASP A 87 4.83 9.09 6.44
C ASP A 87 3.28 9.20 6.31
N GLY A 88 2.84 10.10 5.43
CA GLY A 88 1.43 10.34 5.17
C GLY A 88 0.73 11.07 6.31
N GLN A 89 1.48 11.66 7.23
CA GLN A 89 0.92 12.51 8.28
C GLN A 89 0.40 13.82 7.70
N MET A 90 -0.74 14.24 8.23
CA MET A 90 -1.35 15.54 7.96
C MET A 90 -1.14 16.43 9.17
N SER A 91 -0.97 17.72 8.95
CA SER A 91 -0.98 18.71 10.02
C SER A 91 -2.32 18.70 10.76
N SER A 92 -2.32 19.19 12.00
CA SER A 92 -3.57 19.33 12.76
C SER A 92 -4.58 20.24 12.05
N ALA A 93 -4.10 21.23 11.29
CA ALA A 93 -4.94 22.12 10.47
C ALA A 93 -5.61 21.36 9.32
N GLU A 94 -4.83 20.59 8.53
CA GLU A 94 -5.35 19.74 7.46
C GLU A 94 -6.34 18.69 7.99
N CYS A 95 -6.04 18.09 9.14
CA CYS A 95 -6.96 17.16 9.80
C CYS A 95 -8.28 17.83 10.24
N GLN A 96 -8.21 19.06 10.75
CA GLN A 96 -9.40 19.81 11.17
C GLN A 96 -10.27 20.20 9.98
N GLU A 97 -9.66 20.61 8.87
CA GLU A 97 -10.32 20.87 7.60
C GLU A 97 -11.01 19.60 7.06
N THR A 98 -10.35 18.46 7.18
CA THR A 98 -10.86 17.15 6.77
C THR A 98 -12.10 16.70 7.58
N LYS A 99 -12.17 17.03 8.88
CA LYS A 99 -13.33 16.70 9.74
C LYS A 99 -14.60 17.48 9.43
N GLY A 100 -14.52 18.60 8.71
CA GLY A 100 -15.66 19.43 8.32
C GLY A 100 -16.55 18.84 7.22
N GLY A 101 -16.34 17.56 6.83
CA GLY A 101 -17.01 16.92 5.69
C GLY A 101 -16.17 16.91 4.41
N GLY A 102 -14.95 17.43 4.45
CA GLY A 102 -13.97 17.18 3.40
C GLY A 102 -13.27 15.86 3.68
N ALA A 103 -13.79 14.72 3.18
CA ALA A 103 -12.91 13.57 3.06
C ALA A 103 -11.66 14.04 2.29
N GLY A 104 -10.46 13.81 2.85
CA GLY A 104 -9.19 14.01 2.17
C GLY A 104 -9.04 12.99 1.05
N ALA A 105 -10.00 12.97 0.12
CA ALA A 105 -9.79 12.50 -1.23
C ALA A 105 -8.83 13.51 -1.81
N GLY A 106 -7.59 13.07 -2.12
CA GLY A 106 -6.64 13.94 -2.79
C GLY A 106 -7.30 14.62 -3.98
N THR A 107 -6.93 15.88 -4.23
CA THR A 107 -7.47 16.70 -5.31
C THR A 107 -7.62 15.84 -6.58
N PRO A 108 -8.82 15.77 -7.20
CA PRO A 108 -9.01 14.97 -8.40
C PRO A 108 -8.01 15.43 -9.47
N THR A 109 -7.24 14.50 -10.00
CA THR A 109 -6.21 14.79 -11.02
C THR A 109 -6.72 14.44 -12.40
N VAL A 110 -6.30 15.17 -13.42
CA VAL A 110 -6.57 14.81 -14.81
C VAL A 110 -5.80 13.56 -15.23
N ALA A 111 -6.52 12.59 -15.79
CA ALA A 111 -5.97 11.44 -16.49
C ALA A 111 -6.23 11.56 -17.99
N CYS A 112 -5.18 11.44 -18.80
CA CYS A 112 -5.27 11.48 -20.26
C CYS A 112 -4.72 10.16 -20.85
N PRO A 113 -5.25 9.70 -21.99
CA PRO A 113 -4.69 8.58 -22.75
C PRO A 113 -3.21 8.80 -23.08
N ASP A 114 -2.43 7.72 -22.96
CA ASP A 114 -1.01 7.75 -23.33
C ASP A 114 -0.85 7.87 -24.84
N VAL A 115 -0.03 8.83 -25.24
CA VAL A 115 0.29 9.13 -26.63
C VAL A 115 1.59 8.45 -27.04
N ARG A 116 2.56 8.33 -26.12
CA ARG A 116 3.91 7.88 -26.45
C ARG A 116 3.93 6.41 -26.87
N SER A 117 3.13 5.55 -26.24
CA SER A 117 2.99 4.14 -26.63
C SER A 117 2.11 3.90 -27.86
N LYS A 118 1.36 4.91 -28.31
CA LYS A 118 0.45 4.81 -29.46
C LYS A 118 1.04 5.40 -30.74
N LEU A 119 2.18 6.07 -30.65
CA LEU A 119 2.89 6.55 -31.83
C LEU A 119 3.61 5.39 -32.54
N PRO A 120 3.58 5.33 -33.88
CA PRO A 120 4.45 4.46 -34.63
C PRO A 120 5.92 4.87 -34.46
N GLN A 121 6.85 4.07 -34.99
CA GLN A 121 8.27 4.40 -34.94
C GLN A 121 8.52 5.80 -35.51
N VAL A 122 8.96 6.73 -34.65
CA VAL A 122 9.22 8.12 -35.03
C VAL A 122 10.52 8.19 -35.82
N PRO A 123 10.51 8.71 -37.06
CA PRO A 123 11.73 8.92 -37.85
C PRO A 123 12.68 9.91 -37.17
N ASP A 124 13.98 9.70 -37.31
CA ASP A 124 14.99 10.53 -36.63
C ASP A 124 14.88 12.02 -36.98
N GLN A 125 14.50 12.33 -38.23
CA GLN A 125 14.28 13.69 -38.70
C GLN A 125 13.12 14.41 -37.99
N ALA A 126 12.10 13.68 -37.53
CA ALA A 126 10.94 14.24 -36.82
C ALA A 126 11.09 14.19 -35.29
N ARG A 127 12.06 13.43 -34.77
CA ARG A 127 12.19 13.08 -33.34
C ARG A 127 12.19 14.31 -32.44
N ALA A 128 13.02 15.31 -32.73
CA ALA A 128 13.13 16.51 -31.91
C ALA A 128 11.83 17.35 -31.88
N GLU A 129 11.06 17.39 -32.98
CA GLU A 129 9.78 18.10 -33.03
C GLU A 129 8.69 17.33 -32.30
N VAL A 130 8.66 16.00 -32.45
CA VAL A 130 7.74 15.12 -31.71
C VAL A 130 8.00 15.21 -30.21
N ASP A 131 9.26 15.17 -29.77
CA ASP A 131 9.63 15.26 -28.36
C ASP A 131 9.19 16.60 -27.72
N ARG A 132 9.34 17.72 -28.45
CA ARG A 132 8.83 19.04 -27.98
C ARG A 132 7.31 19.04 -27.81
N ASN A 133 6.58 18.41 -28.74
CA ASN A 133 5.12 18.34 -28.65
C ASN A 133 4.65 17.37 -27.56
N LEU A 134 5.37 16.27 -27.31
CA LEU A 134 5.11 15.38 -26.18
C LEU A 134 5.31 16.12 -24.83
N ALA A 135 6.39 16.88 -24.70
CA ALA A 135 6.61 17.72 -23.52
C ALA A 135 5.53 18.81 -23.36
N LEU A 136 5.01 19.35 -24.46
CA LEU A 136 3.88 20.29 -24.44
C LEU A 136 2.59 19.63 -23.95
N LEU A 137 2.31 18.38 -24.32
CA LEU A 137 1.17 17.62 -23.80
C LEU A 137 1.28 17.42 -22.28
N ASP A 138 2.48 17.12 -21.77
CA ASP A 138 2.72 17.00 -20.33
C ASP A 138 2.48 18.34 -19.59
N GLY A 139 2.96 19.44 -20.19
CA GLY A 139 2.72 20.80 -19.66
C GLY A 139 1.24 21.19 -19.63
N GLN A 140 0.44 20.75 -20.61
CA GLN A 140 -1.00 20.98 -20.64
C GLN A 140 -1.73 20.24 -19.51
N ILE A 141 -1.31 19.01 -19.20
CA ILE A 141 -1.83 18.22 -18.07
C ILE A 141 -1.48 18.89 -16.74
N ALA A 142 -0.23 19.34 -16.59
CA ALA A 142 0.22 20.04 -15.38
C ALA A 142 -0.58 21.33 -15.13
N GLU A 143 -0.83 22.12 -16.18
CA GLU A 143 -1.68 23.33 -16.09
C GLU A 143 -3.13 22.99 -15.72
N ALA A 144 -3.70 21.94 -16.30
CA ALA A 144 -5.05 21.50 -15.96
C ALA A 144 -5.14 21.04 -14.49
N ASN A 145 -4.15 20.32 -13.99
CA ASN A 145 -4.04 19.93 -12.58
C ASN A 145 -3.88 21.14 -11.64
N ARG A 146 -3.09 22.15 -12.03
CA ARG A 146 -3.00 23.41 -11.27
C ARG A 146 -4.34 24.12 -11.17
N ARG A 147 -5.12 24.15 -12.26
CA ARG A 147 -6.47 24.74 -12.26
C ARG A 147 -7.44 23.95 -11.39
N LEU A 148 -7.42 22.62 -11.45
CA LEU A 148 -8.22 21.77 -10.56
C LEU A 148 -7.88 21.99 -9.08
N ALA A 149 -6.60 22.17 -8.75
CA ALA A 149 -6.17 22.47 -7.40
C ALA A 149 -6.61 23.87 -6.94
N ALA A 150 -6.59 24.87 -7.83
CA ALA A 150 -6.99 26.24 -7.50
C ALA A 150 -8.51 26.42 -7.32
N ASP A 151 -9.34 25.65 -8.05
CA ASP A 151 -10.78 25.86 -8.06
C ASP A 151 -11.56 25.10 -6.97
N GLY A 152 -10.95 24.11 -6.29
CA GLY A 152 -11.59 23.30 -5.25
C GLY A 152 -12.72 22.42 -5.78
N ALA A 153 -13.38 21.63 -4.92
CA ALA A 153 -14.43 20.66 -5.24
C ALA A 153 -15.74 21.29 -5.78
N ARG A 154 -15.66 22.07 -6.87
CA ARG A 154 -16.82 22.59 -7.61
C ARG A 154 -17.48 21.47 -8.42
N ASN A 155 -18.76 21.67 -8.75
CA ASN A 155 -19.58 20.70 -9.47
C ASN A 155 -18.92 20.20 -10.77
N GLY A 156 -19.16 18.93 -11.13
CA GLY A 156 -18.57 18.27 -12.30
C GLY A 156 -18.79 19.02 -13.62
N ASP A 157 -19.88 19.76 -13.76
CA ASP A 157 -20.15 20.59 -14.95
C ASP A 157 -19.16 21.74 -15.13
N PHE A 158 -18.71 22.35 -14.03
CA PHE A 158 -17.69 23.40 -14.10
C PHE A 158 -16.34 22.81 -14.50
N ILE A 159 -15.96 21.68 -13.91
CA ILE A 159 -14.69 21.00 -14.22
C ILE A 159 -14.65 20.55 -15.68
N ASN A 160 -15.75 19.96 -16.16
CA ASN A 160 -15.89 19.55 -17.55
C ASN A 160 -15.72 20.76 -18.50
N ASN A 161 -16.39 21.89 -18.22
CA ASN A 161 -16.41 23.04 -19.11
C ASN A 161 -15.16 23.93 -19.03
N ALA A 162 -14.59 24.13 -17.84
CA ALA A 162 -13.49 25.06 -17.61
C ALA A 162 -12.10 24.39 -17.68
N VAL A 163 -12.02 23.07 -17.47
CA VAL A 163 -10.74 22.34 -17.41
C VAL A 163 -10.66 21.29 -18.51
N LEU A 164 -11.56 20.30 -18.53
CA LEU A 164 -11.40 19.13 -19.41
C LEU A 164 -11.65 19.46 -20.89
N ARG A 165 -12.67 20.26 -21.23
CA ARG A 165 -12.92 20.69 -22.62
C ARG A 165 -11.76 21.54 -23.18
N PRO A 166 -11.30 22.61 -22.51
CA PRO A 166 -10.14 23.37 -23.00
C PRO A 166 -8.86 22.53 -23.09
N LEU A 167 -8.68 21.55 -22.21
CA LEU A 167 -7.55 20.62 -22.28
C LEU A 167 -7.66 19.70 -23.50
N ALA A 168 -8.84 19.12 -23.76
CA ALA A 168 -9.06 18.27 -24.93
C ALA A 168 -8.79 19.02 -26.24
N ASP A 169 -9.18 20.29 -26.34
CA ASP A 169 -8.92 21.12 -27.52
C ASP A 169 -7.40 21.37 -27.72
N LYS A 170 -6.69 21.73 -26.65
CA LYS A 170 -5.23 21.95 -26.69
C LYS A 170 -4.46 20.67 -27.03
N ARG A 171 -4.90 19.54 -26.49
CA ARG A 171 -4.32 18.22 -26.79
C ARG A 171 -4.58 17.83 -28.24
N THR A 172 -5.80 18.01 -28.74
CA THR A 172 -6.14 17.77 -30.15
C THR A 172 -5.23 18.55 -31.09
N ALA A 173 -5.04 19.85 -30.82
CA ALA A 173 -4.14 20.69 -31.61
C ALA A 173 -2.68 20.18 -31.58
N THR A 174 -2.22 19.70 -30.43
CA THR A 174 -0.84 19.22 -30.26
C THR A 174 -0.63 17.84 -30.88
N LEU A 175 -1.61 16.95 -30.77
CA LEU A 175 -1.63 15.64 -31.44
C LEU A 175 -1.63 15.79 -32.97
N ASN A 176 -2.35 16.79 -33.48
CA ASN A 176 -2.29 17.15 -34.90
C ASN A 176 -0.90 17.64 -35.33
N ARG A 177 -0.18 18.38 -34.49
CA ARG A 177 1.21 18.77 -34.77
C ARG A 177 2.15 17.57 -34.80
N ILE A 178 1.98 16.61 -33.88
CA ILE A 178 2.76 15.36 -33.88
C ILE A 178 2.52 14.56 -35.17
N ALA A 179 1.26 14.36 -35.54
CA ALA A 179 0.92 13.66 -36.78
C ALA A 179 1.49 14.38 -38.00
N THR A 180 1.48 15.72 -38.03
CA THR A 180 2.07 16.51 -39.13
C THR A 180 3.59 16.40 -39.16
N ALA A 181 4.27 16.46 -38.02
CA ALA A 181 5.73 16.34 -37.95
C ALA A 181 6.20 14.99 -38.51
N ILE A 182 5.51 13.90 -38.17
CA ILE A 182 5.80 12.56 -38.71
C ILE A 182 5.42 12.49 -40.20
N GLY A 183 4.25 13.01 -40.57
CA GLY A 183 3.71 13.00 -41.94
C GLY A 183 4.56 13.74 -42.99
N ARG A 184 5.52 14.58 -42.57
CA ARG A 184 6.48 15.23 -43.49
C ARG A 184 7.58 14.28 -43.99
N VAL A 185 7.86 13.22 -43.25
CA VAL A 185 9.04 12.35 -43.48
C VAL A 185 8.68 10.85 -43.49
N ALA A 186 7.46 10.48 -43.10
CA ALA A 186 6.93 9.13 -43.12
C ALA A 186 5.39 9.15 -43.27
N GLU A 187 4.76 7.97 -43.27
CA GLU A 187 3.30 7.87 -43.28
C GLU A 187 2.69 8.58 -42.06
N ARG A 188 1.67 9.41 -42.30
CA ARG A 188 1.00 10.18 -41.25
C ARG A 188 0.22 9.23 -40.33
N PRO A 189 0.48 9.24 -39.00
CA PRO A 189 -0.30 8.47 -38.05
C PRO A 189 -1.77 8.90 -38.02
N GLN A 190 -2.67 7.92 -38.01
CA GLN A 190 -4.13 8.12 -37.92
C GLN A 190 -4.64 7.85 -36.50
N GLY A 191 -5.78 8.44 -36.13
CA GLY A 191 -6.48 8.15 -34.87
C GLY A 191 -5.87 8.78 -33.60
N LEU A 192 -4.88 9.67 -33.73
CA LEU A 192 -4.28 10.33 -32.56
C LEU A 192 -5.25 11.27 -31.83
N ASP A 193 -6.21 11.83 -32.55
CA ASP A 193 -7.30 12.66 -32.04
C ASP A 193 -8.15 11.96 -30.97
N GLN A 194 -8.30 10.65 -31.06
CA GLN A 194 -9.01 9.84 -30.06
C GLN A 194 -8.31 9.84 -28.68
N LEU A 195 -7.03 10.23 -28.63
CA LEU A 195 -6.22 10.31 -27.41
C LEU A 195 -6.30 11.69 -26.73
N ALA A 196 -7.04 12.63 -27.31
CA ALA A 196 -7.13 13.99 -26.82
C ALA A 196 -8.00 14.12 -25.57
N GLN A 197 -9.06 13.31 -25.45
CA GLN A 197 -10.01 13.38 -24.34
C GLN A 197 -9.37 12.91 -23.03
N CYS A 198 -9.51 13.71 -21.99
CA CYS A 198 -9.05 13.39 -20.64
C CYS A 198 -10.23 13.32 -19.68
N ALA A 199 -10.08 12.56 -18.61
CA ALA A 199 -11.07 12.40 -17.55
C ALA A 199 -10.47 12.81 -16.20
N LEU A 200 -11.33 12.96 -15.18
CA LEU A 200 -10.86 13.01 -13.80
C LEU A 200 -10.51 11.59 -13.34
N ALA A 201 -9.36 11.45 -12.70
CA ALA A 201 -9.04 10.27 -11.92
C ALA A 201 -9.67 10.44 -10.53
N ASP A 202 -10.84 9.86 -10.35
CA ASP A 202 -11.45 9.79 -9.03
C ASP A 202 -10.74 8.74 -8.17
N ASN A 203 -10.49 9.05 -6.90
CA ASN A 203 -10.15 8.05 -5.89
C ASN A 203 -11.40 7.21 -5.60
N ALA A 204 -11.74 6.31 -6.51
CA ALA A 204 -12.73 5.28 -6.30
C ALA A 204 -12.18 3.95 -6.81
N GLN A 205 -12.18 2.97 -5.90
CA GLN A 205 -11.97 1.55 -6.19
C GLN A 205 -12.70 1.15 -7.47
N ASN A 206 -11.98 0.63 -8.45
CA ASN A 206 -12.59 0.05 -9.65
C ASN A 206 -12.27 -1.45 -9.69
N GLY A 207 -13.07 -2.21 -8.94
CA GLY A 207 -13.39 -3.60 -9.28
C GLY A 207 -14.68 -3.57 -10.10
N GLY A 208 -14.60 -4.06 -11.34
CA GLY A 208 -15.69 -4.00 -12.30
C GLY A 208 -16.92 -4.84 -11.92
N GLY A 209 -18.06 -4.48 -12.53
CA GLY A 209 -19.28 -5.28 -12.47
C GLY A 209 -20.47 -4.54 -13.08
N ASN A 210 -20.63 -4.64 -14.41
CA ASN A 210 -21.90 -4.37 -15.08
C ASN A 210 -23.01 -5.25 -14.50
N ASN A 211 -24.13 -4.65 -14.08
CA ASN A 211 -25.46 -5.14 -14.47
C ASN A 211 -26.53 -4.07 -14.24
N GLY A 212 -27.26 -3.75 -15.31
CA GLY A 212 -28.42 -2.88 -15.28
C GLY A 212 -29.67 -3.59 -14.75
N GLY A 213 -30.64 -2.78 -14.32
CA GLY A 213 -31.96 -3.22 -13.91
C GLY A 213 -32.80 -2.05 -13.40
N GLN A 214 -33.66 -1.53 -14.28
CA GLN A 214 -34.65 -0.46 -14.09
C GLN A 214 -35.82 -0.83 -13.15
N ASN A 215 -36.56 0.23 -12.79
CA ASN A 215 -37.91 0.35 -12.17
C ASN A 215 -37.94 0.38 -10.63
N GLY A 216 -38.74 1.20 -9.96
CA GLY A 216 -39.87 2.06 -10.30
C GLY A 216 -40.59 2.43 -8.99
N GLY A 217 -41.18 3.62 -8.89
CA GLY A 217 -41.60 4.25 -7.62
C GLY A 217 -42.81 3.65 -6.87
N GLY A 218 -43.13 4.27 -5.73
CA GLY A 218 -44.38 4.01 -4.98
C GLY A 218 -44.36 4.51 -3.53
N ASN A 219 -45.09 5.61 -3.26
CA ASN A 219 -45.49 6.10 -1.93
C ASN A 219 -46.37 5.08 -1.17
N ASN A 220 -46.29 5.03 0.17
CA ASN A 220 -47.39 5.43 1.05
C ASN A 220 -47.03 5.34 2.54
N GLY A 221 -47.72 6.15 3.35
CA GLY A 221 -47.47 6.43 4.76
C GLY A 221 -48.09 5.45 5.76
N GLY A 222 -47.93 5.80 7.04
CA GLY A 222 -48.55 5.08 8.17
C GLY A 222 -48.12 5.68 9.52
N GLN A 223 -49.09 6.26 10.23
CA GLN A 223 -48.98 7.12 11.40
C GLN A 223 -48.53 6.50 12.74
N THR A 224 -48.21 7.43 13.66
CA THR A 224 -48.56 7.52 15.10
C THR A 224 -47.66 6.88 16.18
N GLY A 225 -46.98 7.76 16.94
CA GLY A 225 -47.47 8.15 18.28
C GLY A 225 -46.67 7.66 19.51
N GLY A 226 -46.26 8.60 20.37
CA GLY A 226 -46.21 8.36 21.82
C GLY A 226 -44.94 8.78 22.58
N ASN A 227 -45.04 9.92 23.29
CA ASN A 227 -44.10 10.51 24.25
C ASN A 227 -43.63 9.59 25.40
N ASN A 228 -42.40 9.80 25.91
CA ASN A 228 -42.16 10.37 27.26
C ASN A 228 -40.68 10.31 27.71
N ASN A 229 -40.11 11.50 27.85
CA ASN A 229 -39.27 12.07 28.92
C ASN A 229 -38.46 11.18 29.91
N GLY A 230 -37.18 11.54 30.07
CA GLY A 230 -36.58 11.77 31.39
C GLY A 230 -35.35 10.95 31.81
N GLY A 231 -34.22 11.64 32.05
CA GLY A 231 -33.45 11.43 33.29
C GLY A 231 -32.05 10.77 33.25
N GLN A 232 -31.02 11.63 33.19
CA GLN A 232 -29.79 11.64 33.98
C GLN A 232 -28.87 10.41 34.22
N THR A 233 -27.58 10.63 33.85
CA THR A 233 -26.30 10.29 34.53
C THR A 233 -25.88 8.84 34.81
N GLY A 234 -24.76 8.45 34.17
CA GLY A 234 -23.51 8.08 34.87
C GLY A 234 -23.31 6.61 35.26
N GLY A 235 -22.19 6.03 34.83
CA GLY A 235 -21.54 4.94 35.54
C GLY A 235 -21.19 3.68 34.74
N ASN A 236 -19.89 3.49 34.53
CA ASN A 236 -19.13 2.24 34.33
C ASN A 236 -19.88 0.91 34.44
N ASN A 237 -19.80 0.09 33.39
CA ASN A 237 -19.19 -1.25 33.38
C ASN A 237 -19.63 -2.01 32.13
N GLY A 238 -18.71 -2.72 31.47
CA GLY A 238 -19.05 -3.49 30.29
C GLY A 238 -17.92 -4.34 29.71
N GLY A 239 -17.50 -5.35 30.47
CA GLY A 239 -17.32 -6.70 29.90
C GLY A 239 -15.93 -7.11 29.41
N GLN A 240 -15.10 -7.58 30.34
CA GLN A 240 -14.31 -8.79 30.07
C GLN A 240 -15.24 -9.99 29.89
N THR A 241 -14.97 -10.80 28.86
CA THR A 241 -14.96 -12.29 28.81
C THR A 241 -14.84 -12.68 27.33
N GLY A 242 -13.98 -13.58 26.87
CA GLY A 242 -12.97 -14.40 27.53
C GLY A 242 -12.25 -15.19 26.44
N GLY A 243 -10.93 -15.20 26.50
CA GLY A 243 -10.07 -16.12 25.77
C GLY A 243 -8.99 -16.57 26.74
N ASN A 244 -9.35 -17.53 27.60
CA ASN A 244 -8.41 -18.18 28.49
C ASN A 244 -7.26 -18.78 27.68
N ASN A 245 -6.03 -18.40 28.02
CA ASN A 245 -4.88 -19.29 27.93
C ASN A 245 -4.04 -19.10 29.19
N ASN A 246 -4.36 -19.92 30.17
CA ASN A 246 -3.54 -20.14 31.35
C ASN A 246 -2.25 -20.87 30.95
N GLY A 247 -1.14 -20.41 31.54
CA GLY A 247 0.15 -21.07 31.74
C GLY A 247 0.45 -22.36 30.98
N GLY A 248 1.29 -22.23 29.95
CA GLY A 248 2.13 -23.31 29.44
C GLY A 248 3.59 -22.88 29.48
N ASN A 249 4.26 -23.16 30.60
CA ASN A 249 5.72 -23.15 30.71
C ASN A 249 6.29 -24.18 29.72
N ASN A 250 6.49 -23.80 28.47
CA ASN A 250 7.25 -24.60 27.51
C ASN A 250 8.67 -24.06 27.45
N ASN A 251 9.44 -24.50 28.45
CA ASN A 251 10.88 -24.66 28.34
C ASN A 251 11.14 -25.70 27.23
N GLY A 252 11.53 -25.23 26.05
CA GLY A 252 11.77 -26.11 24.91
C GLY A 252 12.59 -25.41 23.84
N GLY A 253 13.91 -25.54 23.92
CA GLY A 253 14.81 -25.29 22.79
C GLY A 253 15.45 -23.90 22.67
N ASN A 254 15.44 -23.05 23.69
CA ASN A 254 16.26 -21.84 23.66
C ASN A 254 17.66 -22.10 24.20
N ASN A 255 18.64 -21.35 23.66
CA ASN A 255 20.07 -21.37 23.97
C ASN A 255 20.41 -20.94 25.43
N GLY A 256 19.63 -21.37 26.43
CA GLY A 256 19.76 -20.97 27.84
C GLY A 256 19.09 -19.64 28.22
N LEU A 257 18.40 -18.96 27.29
CA LEU A 257 17.71 -17.69 27.55
C LEU A 257 16.18 -17.86 27.53
N GLY A 258 15.52 -17.46 28.63
CA GLY A 258 14.05 -17.45 28.74
C GLY A 258 13.40 -16.38 27.86
N VAL A 259 12.18 -16.65 27.38
CA VAL A 259 11.39 -15.67 26.61
C VAL A 259 10.84 -14.61 27.58
N LEU A 260 11.29 -13.37 27.45
CA LEU A 260 10.92 -12.27 28.36
C LEU A 260 9.49 -11.72 28.12
N ALA A 261 9.03 -11.74 26.87
CA ALA A 261 7.67 -11.38 26.47
C ALA A 261 7.36 -11.96 25.07
N LYS A 262 6.08 -12.22 24.78
CA LYS A 262 5.60 -12.65 23.45
C LYS A 262 4.63 -11.64 22.81
N ASP A 263 4.15 -10.71 23.63
CA ASP A 263 3.16 -9.70 23.28
C ASP A 263 3.20 -8.57 24.33
N CYS A 264 2.18 -7.72 24.30
CA CYS A 264 2.01 -6.60 25.20
C CYS A 264 1.36 -6.94 26.55
N ALA A 265 0.99 -8.19 26.82
CA ALA A 265 0.16 -8.54 27.98
C ALA A 265 0.81 -8.15 29.32
N ASN A 266 2.15 -8.15 29.40
CA ASN A 266 2.91 -7.82 30.61
C ASN A 266 3.57 -6.42 30.56
N SER A 267 3.25 -5.60 29.55
CA SER A 267 3.81 -4.25 29.45
C SER A 267 3.10 -3.27 30.37
N ARG A 268 3.87 -2.33 30.96
CA ARG A 268 3.33 -1.18 31.72
C ARG A 268 3.12 0.05 30.84
N LEU A 269 3.51 0.01 29.57
CA LEU A 269 3.29 1.10 28.63
C LEU A 269 1.84 1.10 28.16
N GLN A 270 1.32 2.28 27.84
CA GLN A 270 0.01 2.42 27.23
C GLN A 270 -0.03 1.65 25.90
N ALA A 271 -1.15 0.97 25.59
CA ALA A 271 -1.34 0.35 24.28
C ALA A 271 -1.30 1.37 23.14
N HIS A 272 -0.79 0.97 21.98
CA HIS A 272 -0.81 1.81 20.79
C HIS A 272 -2.24 2.13 20.35
N ASP A 273 -2.42 3.32 19.76
CA ASP A 273 -3.65 3.79 19.15
C ASP A 273 -3.56 3.83 17.61
N GLY A 274 -2.48 3.26 17.06
CA GLY A 274 -2.20 3.26 15.63
C GLY A 274 -1.45 4.50 15.12
N PHE A 275 -1.42 5.59 15.89
CA PHE A 275 -0.66 6.80 15.55
C PHE A 275 0.80 6.69 16.00
N GLN A 276 1.68 7.54 15.48
CA GLN A 276 3.13 7.58 15.77
C GLN A 276 3.46 8.12 17.17
N ASN A 277 2.84 7.56 18.20
CA ASN A 277 3.11 7.88 19.59
C ASN A 277 4.24 6.99 20.12
N GLY A 278 5.29 7.60 20.70
CA GLY A 278 6.32 6.89 21.44
C GLY A 278 5.83 6.39 22.80
N ASN A 279 6.65 5.58 23.48
CA ASN A 279 6.32 5.01 24.80
C ASN A 279 4.97 4.28 24.82
N ARG A 280 4.73 3.48 23.79
CA ARG A 280 3.55 2.61 23.66
C ARG A 280 3.96 1.16 23.62
N CYS A 281 3.08 0.27 24.08
CA CYS A 281 3.16 -1.13 23.73
C CYS A 281 2.43 -1.37 22.41
N VAL A 282 3.15 -1.89 21.42
CA VAL A 282 2.61 -2.21 20.09
C VAL A 282 2.30 -3.69 20.04
N SER A 283 1.00 -4.05 20.06
CA SER A 283 0.54 -5.45 20.06
C SER A 283 0.58 -6.12 18.69
N THR A 284 0.89 -5.36 17.65
CA THR A 284 1.02 -5.87 16.29
C THR A 284 2.20 -6.82 16.18
N ALA A 285 1.93 -8.05 15.76
CA ALA A 285 2.92 -9.11 15.70
C ALA A 285 3.96 -8.87 14.58
N PHE A 286 5.04 -9.65 14.57
CA PHE A 286 6.03 -9.57 13.49
C PHE A 286 5.42 -9.87 12.11
N GLY A 287 4.43 -10.75 12.06
CA GLY A 287 3.78 -11.14 10.81
C GLY A 287 4.54 -12.26 10.08
N GLU A 288 4.30 -12.37 8.79
CA GLU A 288 4.87 -13.40 7.91
C GLU A 288 6.33 -13.10 7.57
N VAL A 289 7.14 -14.15 7.38
CA VAL A 289 8.57 -14.06 7.05
C VAL A 289 8.83 -14.72 5.72
N GLY A 290 9.44 -13.99 4.80
CA GLY A 290 9.85 -14.51 3.51
C GLY A 290 10.96 -15.55 3.64
N ALA A 291 11.02 -16.49 2.69
CA ALA A 291 12.20 -17.33 2.51
C ALA A 291 13.40 -16.45 2.13
N ALA A 292 14.62 -16.88 2.44
CA ALA A 292 15.84 -16.12 2.21
C ALA A 292 16.01 -15.65 0.76
N ALA A 293 15.57 -16.45 -0.21
CA ALA A 293 15.60 -16.10 -1.65
C ALA A 293 14.62 -14.98 -2.02
N ASN A 294 13.57 -14.80 -1.22
CA ASN A 294 12.49 -13.84 -1.40
C ASN A 294 12.61 -12.64 -0.47
N ASN A 295 13.64 -12.57 0.37
CA ASN A 295 13.85 -11.40 1.22
C ASN A 295 14.09 -10.16 0.35
N PRO A 296 13.56 -9.00 0.77
CA PRO A 296 13.74 -7.75 0.04
C PRO A 296 15.21 -7.33 0.06
N SER A 297 15.62 -6.66 -1.01
CA SER A 297 16.90 -5.96 -1.08
C SER A 297 16.69 -4.59 -1.71
N LEU A 298 17.54 -3.64 -1.33
CA LEU A 298 17.44 -2.24 -1.74
C LEU A 298 18.83 -1.63 -1.89
N LEU A 299 19.03 -0.81 -2.91
CA LEU A 299 20.28 -0.08 -3.17
C LEU A 299 20.02 1.33 -3.68
N ILE A 300 20.86 2.29 -3.28
CA ILE A 300 20.96 3.61 -3.89
C ILE A 300 21.98 3.52 -5.03
N THR A 301 21.50 3.39 -6.26
CA THR A 301 22.34 3.12 -7.43
C THR A 301 22.92 4.38 -8.08
N GLN A 302 22.31 5.55 -7.84
CA GLN A 302 22.83 6.84 -8.31
C GLN A 302 22.55 7.94 -7.30
N PHE A 303 23.56 8.77 -7.03
CA PHE A 303 23.48 9.92 -6.13
C PHE A 303 24.61 10.92 -6.44
N PRO A 304 24.43 12.23 -6.17
CA PRO A 304 25.51 13.20 -6.33
C PRO A 304 26.49 13.12 -5.15
N ASN A 305 27.79 13.27 -5.41
CA ASN A 305 28.79 13.39 -4.34
C ASN A 305 28.76 14.76 -3.64
N ARG A 306 28.33 15.80 -4.37
CA ARG A 306 28.26 17.19 -3.89
C ARG A 306 27.03 17.89 -4.45
N VAL A 307 26.42 18.74 -3.63
CA VAL A 307 25.34 19.67 -4.02
C VAL A 307 25.56 21.02 -3.33
N GLN A 308 24.98 22.08 -3.87
CA GLN A 308 24.88 23.37 -3.16
C GLN A 308 23.69 23.32 -2.19
N ARG A 309 23.71 24.16 -1.15
CA ARG A 309 22.55 24.38 -0.28
C ARG A 309 21.31 24.70 -1.10
N ASN A 310 20.18 24.08 -0.75
CA ASN A 310 18.90 24.22 -1.43
C ASN A 310 18.91 23.87 -2.93
N GLN A 311 19.97 23.23 -3.44
CA GLN A 311 20.01 22.73 -4.81
C GLN A 311 19.22 21.42 -4.88
N PRO A 312 18.19 21.31 -5.74
CA PRO A 312 17.50 20.05 -5.96
C PRO A 312 18.42 18.98 -6.51
N PHE A 313 18.21 17.73 -6.10
CA PHE A 313 18.92 16.57 -6.64
C PHE A 313 18.06 15.32 -6.61
N THR A 314 18.58 14.23 -7.16
CA THR A 314 17.85 12.97 -7.28
C THR A 314 18.69 11.80 -6.78
N LEU A 315 18.06 10.89 -6.05
CA LEU A 315 18.59 9.56 -5.78
C LEU A 315 17.89 8.56 -6.71
N ARG A 316 18.63 7.63 -7.30
CA ARG A 316 18.03 6.44 -7.92
C ARG A 316 18.10 5.29 -6.93
N VAL A 317 16.95 4.71 -6.63
CA VAL A 317 16.79 3.60 -5.70
C VAL A 317 16.35 2.39 -6.48
N SER A 318 17.10 1.30 -6.39
CA SER A 318 16.72 0.00 -6.95
C SER A 318 16.19 -0.89 -5.84
N THR A 319 15.05 -1.53 -6.07
CA THR A 319 14.43 -2.47 -5.14
C THR A 319 14.19 -3.81 -5.81
N ARG A 320 14.33 -4.90 -5.06
CA ARG A 320 14.01 -6.27 -5.51
C ARG A 320 13.29 -6.99 -4.38
N ASN A 321 12.35 -7.88 -4.73
CA ASN A 321 11.58 -8.71 -3.80
C ASN A 321 10.75 -7.90 -2.79
N LEU A 322 10.33 -6.70 -3.19
CA LEU A 322 9.50 -5.81 -2.39
C LEU A 322 8.31 -5.36 -3.23
N VAL A 323 7.10 -5.75 -2.85
CA VAL A 323 5.85 -5.28 -3.44
C VAL A 323 5.41 -4.04 -2.69
N ARG A 324 5.51 -2.88 -3.33
CA ARG A 324 5.30 -1.56 -2.74
C ARG A 324 3.83 -1.11 -2.80
N ASP A 325 2.94 -1.92 -2.23
CA ASP A 325 1.49 -1.76 -2.30
C ASP A 325 0.80 -1.77 -0.93
N ARG A 326 1.57 -1.68 0.16
CA ARG A 326 1.08 -1.64 1.53
C ARG A 326 1.69 -0.47 2.26
N PHE A 327 0.88 0.57 2.43
CA PHE A 327 1.21 1.76 3.20
C PHE A 327 -0.04 2.24 3.93
N LEU A 328 -0.08 2.04 5.24
CA LEU A 328 -1.16 2.51 6.08
C LEU A 328 -0.74 3.85 6.68
N ALA A 329 -1.21 4.95 6.07
CA ALA A 329 -0.78 6.30 6.41
C ALA A 329 -0.84 6.58 7.92
N ALA A 330 0.28 7.05 8.48
CA ALA A 330 0.39 7.34 9.90
C ALA A 330 -0.58 8.43 10.36
N GLY A 331 -0.89 9.41 9.51
CA GLY A 331 -1.89 10.45 9.78
C GLY A 331 -3.31 9.94 9.96
N GLN A 332 -3.58 8.69 9.57
CA GLN A 332 -4.87 8.02 9.72
C GLN A 332 -4.84 6.93 10.81
N GLY A 333 -3.79 6.93 11.63
CA GLY A 333 -3.59 5.93 12.67
C GLY A 333 -3.13 4.58 12.12
N GLY A 334 -2.57 4.53 10.91
CA GLY A 334 -2.13 3.29 10.26
C GLY A 334 -0.81 2.71 10.75
N TYR A 335 0.02 3.52 11.42
CA TYR A 335 1.44 3.26 11.63
C TYR A 335 1.74 1.97 12.39
N TYR A 336 0.97 1.69 13.45
CA TYR A 336 1.15 0.52 14.30
C TYR A 336 0.10 -0.57 14.08
N LEU A 337 -0.70 -0.55 13.00
CA LEU A 337 -1.88 -1.41 12.89
C LEU A 337 -1.67 -2.73 12.16
N GLU A 338 -0.72 -2.82 11.23
CA GLU A 338 -0.56 -3.99 10.36
C GLU A 338 0.73 -4.75 10.66
N SER A 339 0.69 -6.09 10.59
CA SER A 339 1.89 -6.95 10.69
C SER A 339 2.51 -7.17 9.30
N SER A 340 3.71 -7.74 9.21
CA SER A 340 4.27 -8.11 7.90
C SER A 340 3.41 -9.14 7.17
N LEU A 341 3.22 -8.97 5.86
CA LEU A 341 2.49 -9.89 4.99
C LEU A 341 3.26 -10.12 3.69
N LEU A 342 3.16 -11.34 3.16
CA LEU A 342 3.68 -11.72 1.86
C LEU A 342 2.56 -11.69 0.81
N ASN A 343 2.94 -11.59 -0.46
CA ASN A 343 2.02 -11.86 -1.57
C ASN A 343 1.99 -13.37 -1.91
N ASP A 344 1.19 -13.77 -2.89
CA ASP A 344 1.07 -15.16 -3.34
C ASP A 344 2.39 -15.77 -3.87
N GLN A 345 3.39 -14.94 -4.17
CA GLN A 345 4.73 -15.35 -4.60
C GLN A 345 5.72 -15.45 -3.43
N GLY A 346 5.28 -15.19 -2.20
CA GLY A 346 6.12 -15.15 -1.00
C GLY A 346 7.03 -13.92 -0.92
N LEU A 347 6.71 -12.84 -1.63
CA LEU A 347 7.44 -11.56 -1.58
C LEU A 347 6.82 -10.64 -0.53
N VAL A 348 7.67 -9.90 0.20
CA VAL A 348 7.20 -8.94 1.20
C VAL A 348 6.38 -7.83 0.56
N ARG A 349 5.25 -7.52 1.18
CA ARG A 349 4.40 -6.37 0.84
C ARG A 349 4.65 -5.21 1.79
N GLY A 350 4.77 -4.01 1.24
CA GLY A 350 5.18 -2.84 2.00
C GLY A 350 5.34 -1.60 1.15
N HIS A 351 6.41 -0.86 1.43
CA HIS A 351 6.83 0.39 0.81
C HIS A 351 8.33 0.58 1.12
N PHE A 352 8.92 1.72 0.78
CA PHE A 352 10.24 2.08 1.32
C PHE A 352 10.30 3.55 1.70
N HIS A 353 11.19 3.89 2.62
CA HIS A 353 11.43 5.25 3.09
C HIS A 353 12.72 5.79 2.52
N THR A 354 12.76 7.10 2.29
CA THR A 354 13.98 7.85 2.01
C THR A 354 14.06 9.02 2.97
N ALA A 355 15.20 9.17 3.65
CA ALA A 355 15.45 10.29 4.54
C ALA A 355 16.85 10.86 4.36
N CYS A 356 16.99 12.19 4.40
CA CYS A 356 18.28 12.85 4.45
C CYS A 356 18.38 13.71 5.70
N ARG A 357 19.44 13.51 6.49
CA ARG A 357 19.74 14.32 7.68
C ARG A 357 21.14 14.93 7.59
N MET A 358 21.32 16.09 8.20
CA MET A 358 22.62 16.74 8.32
C MET A 358 23.37 16.13 9.52
N LEU A 359 24.60 15.68 9.30
CA LEU A 359 25.41 15.11 10.37
C LEU A 359 26.15 16.21 11.13
N GLY A 360 25.87 16.33 12.43
CA GLY A 360 26.68 17.15 13.34
C GLY A 360 28.03 16.53 13.68
N SER A 361 28.15 15.20 13.55
CA SER A 361 29.39 14.44 13.79
C SER A 361 29.46 13.22 12.87
N THR A 362 30.68 12.83 12.50
CA THR A 362 30.95 11.56 11.78
C THR A 362 31.43 10.45 12.73
N ARG A 363 31.55 10.76 14.02
CA ARG A 363 32.08 9.85 15.05
C ARG A 363 31.07 9.51 16.14
N GLN A 364 29.92 10.18 16.14
CA GLN A 364 28.87 9.97 17.12
C GLN A 364 27.52 9.87 16.40
N PRO A 365 26.59 9.06 16.92
CA PRO A 365 25.24 9.00 16.38
C PRO A 365 24.52 10.34 16.59
N PRO A 366 23.65 10.75 15.64
CA PRO A 366 22.77 11.92 15.83
C PRO A 366 21.79 11.72 16.99
N ASN A 367 21.24 12.82 17.51
CA ASN A 367 20.20 12.79 18.52
C ASN A 367 18.92 12.17 17.92
N PRO A 368 18.30 11.17 18.58
CA PRO A 368 17.14 10.46 18.03
C PRO A 368 15.89 11.33 17.84
N GLN A 369 15.80 12.49 18.50
CA GLN A 369 14.66 13.42 18.35
C GLN A 369 14.80 14.38 17.16
N ASP A 370 15.99 14.43 16.53
CA ASP A 370 16.24 15.36 15.44
C ASP A 370 15.49 14.93 14.17
N VAL A 371 14.82 15.90 13.57
CA VAL A 371 14.03 15.72 12.35
C VAL A 371 14.97 15.70 11.14
N PRO A 372 14.83 14.74 10.22
CA PRO A 372 15.60 14.76 8.99
C PRO A 372 15.23 15.99 8.15
N ALA A 373 16.20 16.54 7.43
CA ALA A 373 15.98 17.65 6.51
C ALA A 373 15.08 17.29 5.31
N PHE A 374 14.90 15.99 5.05
CA PHE A 374 14.00 15.46 4.03
C PHE A 374 13.51 14.07 4.48
N PHE A 375 12.23 13.77 4.27
CA PHE A 375 11.65 12.46 4.48
C PHE A 375 10.48 12.20 3.52
N VAL A 376 10.46 11.04 2.87
CA VAL A 376 9.29 10.52 2.14
C VAL A 376 9.17 9.01 2.30
N ALA A 377 7.95 8.49 2.28
CA ALA A 377 7.64 7.09 2.06
C ALA A 377 7.15 6.89 0.62
N THR A 378 7.58 5.84 -0.06
CA THR A 378 7.24 5.56 -1.45
C THR A 378 6.41 4.29 -1.55
N GLU A 379 5.14 4.45 -1.92
CA GLU A 379 4.16 3.40 -2.19
C GLU A 379 3.59 3.70 -3.57
N ASP A 380 3.81 2.80 -4.52
CA ASP A 380 3.48 3.09 -5.91
C ASP A 380 2.60 1.98 -6.53
N GLY A 381 2.41 0.87 -5.83
CA GLY A 381 1.69 -0.32 -6.28
C GLY A 381 2.48 -1.24 -7.22
N ARG A 382 3.82 -1.11 -7.33
CA ARG A 382 4.67 -2.02 -8.12
C ARG A 382 5.65 -2.76 -7.22
N GLY A 383 6.46 -3.60 -7.83
CA GLY A 383 7.41 -4.45 -7.16
C GLY A 383 7.29 -5.87 -7.68
N SER A 384 8.41 -6.57 -7.71
CA SER A 384 8.45 -7.94 -8.19
C SER A 384 9.72 -8.61 -7.68
N ALA A 385 9.94 -9.86 -8.11
CA ALA A 385 11.21 -10.54 -7.90
C ALA A 385 12.36 -9.95 -8.75
N GLN A 386 12.06 -9.10 -9.72
CA GLN A 386 13.07 -8.40 -10.53
C GLN A 386 13.39 -7.02 -9.94
N PRO A 387 14.64 -6.53 -10.11
CA PRO A 387 14.99 -5.16 -9.77
C PRO A 387 14.10 -4.15 -10.49
N ASP A 388 13.67 -3.13 -9.76
CA ASP A 388 12.92 -1.99 -10.27
C ASP A 388 13.47 -0.70 -9.67
N ASP A 389 13.60 0.32 -10.51
CA ASP A 389 14.21 1.60 -10.16
C ASP A 389 13.15 2.69 -9.92
N VAL A 390 13.32 3.42 -8.82
CA VAL A 390 12.52 4.58 -8.45
C VAL A 390 13.43 5.79 -8.25
N LEU A 391 13.02 6.94 -8.78
CA LEU A 391 13.76 8.20 -8.62
C LEU A 391 13.17 8.98 -7.45
N ILE A 392 14.00 9.32 -6.47
CA ILE A 392 13.60 10.15 -5.34
C ILE A 392 14.10 11.56 -5.57
N GLN A 393 13.16 12.48 -5.78
CA GLN A 393 13.44 13.90 -5.99
C GLN A 393 13.54 14.60 -4.64
N ILE A 394 14.72 15.15 -4.36
CA ILE A 394 14.99 15.89 -3.13
C ILE A 394 15.04 17.37 -3.52
N PRO A 395 14.15 18.23 -2.98
CA PRO A 395 14.08 19.65 -3.32
C PRO A 395 15.35 20.44 -3.00
N GLY A 396 16.17 19.92 -2.08
CA GLY A 396 17.41 20.51 -1.61
C GLY A 396 17.57 20.31 -0.12
N LEU A 397 18.77 20.55 0.40
CA LEU A 397 19.07 20.47 1.83
C LEU A 397 19.42 21.85 2.39
N PRO A 398 18.93 22.22 3.58
CA PRO A 398 18.92 23.59 4.06
C PRO A 398 20.25 24.06 4.66
N GLN A 399 21.15 23.14 5.01
CA GLN A 399 22.40 23.45 5.71
C GLN A 399 23.60 22.92 4.93
N SER A 400 24.70 23.68 4.92
CA SER A 400 25.99 23.20 4.44
C SER A 400 26.57 22.18 5.44
N GLY A 401 27.27 21.16 4.96
CA GLY A 401 27.81 20.10 5.80
C GLY A 401 27.84 18.75 5.10
N LEU A 402 27.90 17.68 5.89
CA LEU A 402 27.80 16.31 5.38
C LEU A 402 26.39 15.80 5.63
N ALA A 403 25.63 15.56 4.56
CA ALA A 403 24.34 14.91 4.64
C ALA A 403 24.52 13.40 4.62
N GLN A 404 23.73 12.69 5.43
CA GLN A 404 23.51 11.27 5.34
C GLN A 404 22.11 11.03 4.77
N CYS A 405 22.05 10.48 3.55
CA CYS A 405 20.81 10.08 2.92
C CYS A 405 20.69 8.55 2.98
N ALA A 406 19.68 8.05 3.70
CA ALA A 406 19.41 6.64 3.87
C ALA A 406 18.09 6.27 3.20
N VAL A 407 18.03 5.04 2.69
CA VAL A 407 16.83 4.45 2.11
C VAL A 407 16.65 3.06 2.71
N TRP A 408 15.43 2.71 3.10
CA TRP A 408 15.15 1.40 3.69
C TRP A 408 13.74 0.93 3.36
N ALA A 409 13.58 -0.37 3.13
CA ALA A 409 12.26 -0.96 2.97
C ALA A 409 11.48 -0.90 4.29
N GLY A 410 10.17 -0.73 4.18
CA GLY A 410 9.20 -0.90 5.25
C GLY A 410 8.22 -1.98 4.83
N ASP A 411 7.94 -2.96 5.69
CA ASP A 411 6.73 -3.79 5.52
C ASP A 411 5.47 -3.02 5.92
N GLY A 412 4.30 -3.67 5.86
CA GLY A 412 3.03 -3.06 6.30
C GLY A 412 3.04 -2.49 7.74
N SER A 413 3.98 -2.94 8.57
CA SER A 413 4.18 -2.47 9.94
C SER A 413 5.17 -1.30 10.07
N HIS A 414 5.64 -0.74 8.96
CA HIS A 414 6.67 0.31 8.88
C HIS A 414 8.04 -0.09 9.46
N ARG A 415 8.26 -1.39 9.73
CA ARG A 415 9.56 -1.93 10.14
C ARG A 415 10.34 -2.37 8.92
N ILE A 416 11.67 -2.35 9.03
CA ILE A 416 12.51 -3.06 8.07
C ILE A 416 12.03 -4.52 8.04
N PRO A 417 11.68 -5.07 6.87
CA PRO A 417 11.17 -6.42 6.76
C PRO A 417 12.07 -7.43 7.47
N MET A 418 11.45 -8.31 8.25
CA MET A 418 12.18 -9.32 8.99
C MET A 418 12.84 -10.29 8.01
N MET A 419 14.10 -10.61 8.28
CA MET A 419 14.90 -11.53 7.48
C MET A 419 14.85 -12.92 8.11
N GLU A 420 14.83 -13.98 7.29
CA GLU A 420 14.92 -15.37 7.75
C GLU A 420 16.07 -15.61 8.76
N ARG A 421 17.20 -14.93 8.61
CA ARG A 421 18.36 -15.09 9.50
C ARG A 421 19.13 -13.79 9.72
N ALA A 422 19.80 -13.71 10.87
CA ALA A 422 20.50 -12.50 11.32
C ALA A 422 21.72 -12.10 10.47
N ASN A 423 22.35 -13.01 9.74
CA ASN A 423 23.52 -12.73 8.90
C ASN A 423 23.16 -12.34 7.46
N GLN A 424 21.97 -11.76 7.25
CA GLN A 424 21.55 -11.17 5.99
C GLN A 424 21.60 -9.64 6.08
N THR A 425 22.07 -9.00 5.02
CA THR A 425 21.96 -7.55 4.90
C THR A 425 20.49 -7.18 4.72
N PRO A 426 19.90 -6.34 5.60
CA PRO A 426 18.53 -5.88 5.41
C PRO A 426 18.41 -5.02 4.14
N ALA A 427 17.19 -4.83 3.65
CA ALA A 427 16.88 -3.90 2.57
C ALA A 427 17.06 -2.44 3.03
N PHE A 428 18.32 -2.02 3.16
CA PHE A 428 18.75 -0.73 3.67
C PHE A 428 20.02 -0.31 2.93
N ASP A 429 20.12 0.96 2.55
CA ASP A 429 21.34 1.54 2.01
C ASP A 429 21.51 3.00 2.44
N VAL A 430 22.74 3.50 2.45
CA VAL A 430 23.07 4.84 2.90
C VAL A 430 24.23 5.43 2.13
N VAL A 431 24.07 6.69 1.73
CA VAL A 431 25.09 7.48 1.04
C VAL A 431 25.40 8.76 1.80
N ARG A 432 26.59 9.33 1.55
CA ARG A 432 27.03 10.59 2.14
C ARG A 432 27.23 11.61 1.04
N ILE A 433 26.59 12.76 1.19
CA ILE A 433 26.58 13.84 0.19
C ILE A 433 27.12 15.11 0.84
N ARG A 434 28.09 15.76 0.21
CA ARG A 434 28.59 17.05 0.69
C ARG A 434 27.66 18.17 0.22
N VAL A 435 27.10 18.93 1.16
CA VAL A 435 26.34 20.14 0.88
C VAL A 435 27.25 21.34 1.08
N ASN A 436 27.48 22.13 0.04
CA ASN A 436 28.31 23.34 0.11
C ASN A 436 27.47 24.58 0.37
#